data_AF-A0AAV7KDS8-F1
#
_entry.id   AF-A0AAV7KDS8-F1
#
_cell.length_a   1.000
_cell.length_b   1.000
_cell.length_c   1.000
_cell.angle_alpha   90.00
_cell.angle_beta   90.00
_cell.angle_gamma   90.00
#
_symmetry.space_group_name_H-M   'P 1'
#
loop_
_entity.id
_entity.type
_entity.pdbx_description
1 polymer ?
#
loop_
_entity_poly.entity_id
_entity_poly.type
_entity_poly.pdbx_seq_one_letter_code
_entity_poly.pdbx_strand_id
1 'polypeptide(L)'
;MASRVCKNSSEKFCYICGRSVPHSEDLPVPVPSEILDISSDNDSSGDSDEYILPPDDNSPQLFDQDDLGDLIRDLNLPKSSSEILASRLKEKNLLLPGANISKYRTREQDFLKFFHVQPSFVYCGNIPGLIEKLGVKYNPEEWRLFIDSSKRNLKGV
;
A
#
# COMPACT_ATOMS: atom_id res chain seq x y z
N MET A 1 15.40 -21.04 22.60
CA MET A 1 14.33 -20.34 21.87
C MET A 1 13.06 -20.43 22.70
N ALA A 2 12.58 -19.32 23.25
CA ALA A 2 11.37 -19.31 24.08
C ALA A 2 10.12 -19.45 23.18
N SER A 3 9.31 -20.49 23.43
CA SER A 3 8.05 -20.70 22.71
C SER A 3 7.03 -19.66 23.15
N ARG A 4 6.48 -18.88 22.21
CA ARG A 4 5.43 -17.89 22.51
C ARG A 4 4.11 -18.63 22.69
N VAL A 5 3.63 -18.72 23.93
CA VAL A 5 2.34 -19.33 24.27
C VAL A 5 1.24 -18.28 24.11
N CYS A 6 0.17 -18.62 23.39
CA CYS A 6 -1.02 -17.80 23.24
C CYS A 6 -1.70 -17.61 24.61
N LYS A 7 -1.64 -16.40 25.17
CA LYS A 7 -2.44 -16.00 26.33
C LYS A 7 -3.53 -15.05 25.83
N ASN A 8 -4.70 -15.58 25.51
CA ASN A 8 -5.87 -14.72 25.32
C ASN A 8 -6.15 -14.02 26.66
N SER A 9 -6.02 -12.70 26.69
CA SER A 9 -6.46 -11.85 27.78
C SER A 9 -7.72 -11.13 27.32
N SER A 10 -8.67 -10.91 28.23
CA SER A 10 -9.99 -10.33 27.98
C SER A 10 -9.97 -8.92 27.39
N GLU A 11 -8.82 -8.23 27.42
CA GLU A 11 -8.74 -6.80 27.07
C GLU A 11 -7.96 -6.52 25.79
N LYS A 12 -7.39 -7.52 25.10
CA LYS A 12 -6.52 -7.28 23.93
C LYS A 12 -6.71 -8.30 22.82
N PHE A 13 -6.75 -7.78 21.59
CA PHE A 13 -6.67 -8.57 20.38
C PHE A 13 -5.38 -9.40 20.34
N CYS A 14 -5.49 -10.71 20.13
CA CYS A 14 -4.35 -11.61 20.11
C CYS A 14 -3.74 -11.68 18.71
N TYR A 15 -2.64 -10.96 18.50
CA TYR A 15 -1.88 -10.96 17.25
C TYR A 15 -1.21 -12.30 16.90
N ILE A 16 -1.29 -13.31 17.79
CA ILE A 16 -0.75 -14.65 17.56
C ILE A 16 -1.77 -15.58 16.91
N CYS A 17 -3.06 -15.49 17.28
CA CYS A 17 -4.11 -16.38 16.77
C CYS A 17 -5.17 -15.68 15.91
N GLY A 18 -5.16 -14.35 15.81
CA GLY A 18 -6.00 -13.57 14.91
C GLY A 18 -7.50 -13.62 15.22
N ARG A 19 -7.90 -14.04 16.43
CA ARG A 19 -9.31 -14.12 16.83
C ARG A 19 -9.71 -12.89 17.65
N SER A 20 -10.81 -12.26 17.25
CA SER A 20 -11.52 -11.27 18.06
C SER A 20 -12.27 -11.97 19.19
N VAL A 21 -12.30 -11.36 20.38
CA VAL A 21 -13.08 -11.86 21.52
C VAL A 21 -14.55 -11.50 21.30
N PRO A 22 -15.49 -12.46 21.41
CA PRO A 22 -16.91 -12.16 21.28
C PRO A 22 -17.40 -11.31 22.45
N HIS A 23 -18.25 -10.32 22.16
CA HIS A 23 -18.88 -9.47 23.17
C HIS A 23 -19.81 -10.29 24.07
N SER A 24 -19.85 -9.92 25.36
CA SER A 24 -20.69 -10.52 26.40
C SER A 24 -21.21 -9.44 27.33
N GLU A 25 -22.05 -9.80 28.32
CA GLU A 25 -22.54 -8.84 29.33
C GLU A 25 -21.41 -8.16 30.12
N ASP A 26 -20.26 -8.84 30.27
CA ASP A 26 -19.04 -8.28 30.89
C ASP A 26 -18.20 -7.42 29.92
N LEU A 27 -18.47 -7.47 28.61
CA LEU A 27 -17.76 -6.74 27.55
C LEU A 27 -18.75 -6.20 26.50
N PRO A 28 -19.61 -5.22 26.87
CA PRO A 28 -20.62 -4.68 25.98
C PRO A 28 -19.99 -3.98 24.77
N VAL A 29 -20.73 -3.94 23.66
CA VAL A 29 -20.32 -3.20 22.46
C VAL A 29 -20.18 -1.71 22.83
N PRO A 30 -19.02 -1.08 22.58
CA PRO A 30 -18.88 0.36 22.78
C PRO A 30 -19.88 1.09 21.89
N VAL A 31 -20.82 1.80 22.49
CA VAL A 31 -21.75 2.65 21.76
C VAL A 31 -20.98 3.91 21.38
N PRO A 32 -20.97 4.33 20.10
CA PRO A 32 -20.40 5.61 19.71
C PRO A 32 -21.06 6.71 20.55
N SER A 33 -20.27 7.51 21.25
CA SER A 33 -20.81 8.68 21.95
C SER A 33 -21.50 9.57 20.93
N GLU A 34 -22.72 10.00 21.24
CA GLU A 34 -23.43 10.99 20.43
C GLU A 34 -22.47 12.16 20.21
N ILE A 35 -22.27 12.49 18.93
CA ILE A 35 -21.41 13.59 18.51
C ILE A 35 -22.00 14.83 19.18
N LEU A 36 -21.29 15.35 20.18
CA LEU A 36 -21.64 16.65 20.74
C LEU A 36 -21.49 17.65 19.60
N ASP A 37 -22.60 18.27 19.20
CA ASP A 37 -22.57 19.52 18.45
C ASP A 37 -21.72 20.49 19.27
N ILE A 38 -20.48 20.70 18.83
CA ILE A 38 -19.57 21.67 19.44
C ILE A 38 -20.12 23.04 19.03
N SER A 39 -21.09 23.53 19.80
CA SER A 39 -21.34 24.96 19.89
C SER A 39 -20.07 25.60 20.41
N SER A 40 -19.38 26.30 19.52
CA SER A 40 -18.12 26.99 19.74
C SER A 40 -18.30 28.16 20.71
N ASP A 41 -18.17 27.86 22.01
CA ASP A 41 -17.85 28.88 23.00
C ASP A 41 -16.37 29.23 22.86
N ASN A 42 -16.17 30.43 22.32
CA ASN A 42 -14.91 31.09 22.05
C ASN A 42 -14.19 31.45 23.36
N ASP A 43 -13.15 30.70 23.72
CA ASP A 43 -12.09 31.18 24.61
C ASP A 43 -10.74 31.09 23.89
N SER A 44 -10.30 32.26 23.44
CA SER A 44 -9.07 32.51 22.72
C SER A 44 -7.86 32.45 23.65
N SER A 45 -6.86 31.62 23.32
CA SER A 45 -5.44 32.02 23.32
C SER A 45 -4.52 30.83 23.03
N GLY A 46 -4.00 30.76 21.82
CA GLY A 46 -2.97 29.80 21.44
C GLY A 46 -2.84 29.71 19.93
N ASP A 47 -2.11 30.68 19.36
CA ASP A 47 -1.49 30.70 18.03
C ASP A 47 -1.81 29.48 17.15
N SER A 48 -3.04 29.46 16.63
CA SER A 48 -3.52 28.43 15.75
C SER A 48 -3.39 28.97 14.34
N ASP A 49 -2.34 28.54 13.65
CA ASP A 49 -2.33 28.51 12.19
C ASP A 49 -3.65 27.88 11.76
N GLU A 50 -4.57 28.72 11.31
CA GLU A 50 -5.88 28.34 10.82
C GLU A 50 -5.63 27.47 9.60
N TYR A 51 -5.70 26.15 9.78
CA TYR A 51 -5.72 25.20 8.68
C TYR A 51 -7.01 25.46 7.92
N ILE A 52 -6.95 26.39 6.95
CA ILE A 52 -8.02 26.64 6.00
C ILE A 52 -8.19 25.34 5.22
N LEU A 53 -9.13 24.50 5.66
CA LEU A 53 -9.60 23.38 4.89
C LEU A 53 -10.15 23.96 3.58
N PRO A 54 -9.64 23.54 2.41
CA PRO A 54 -10.22 23.96 1.15
C PRO A 54 -11.72 23.63 1.15
N PRO A 55 -12.54 24.45 0.47
CA PRO A 55 -13.99 24.24 0.44
C PRO A 55 -14.28 22.79 0.08
N ASP A 56 -15.07 22.13 0.92
CA ASP A 56 -15.44 20.73 0.78
C ASP A 56 -16.35 20.59 -0.44
N ASP A 57 -15.73 20.52 -1.63
CA ASP A 57 -16.42 20.09 -2.82
C ASP A 57 -16.69 18.60 -2.62
N ASN A 58 -17.93 18.28 -2.23
CA ASN A 58 -18.43 16.91 -2.04
C ASN A 58 -18.39 16.06 -3.33
N SER A 59 -17.70 16.51 -4.37
CA SER A 59 -17.48 15.75 -5.59
C SER A 59 -16.45 14.63 -5.34
N PRO A 60 -16.65 13.42 -5.89
CA PRO A 60 -15.68 12.35 -5.74
C PRO A 60 -14.35 12.71 -6.39
N GLN A 61 -13.26 12.64 -5.62
CA GLN A 61 -11.92 12.77 -6.18
C GLN A 61 -11.63 11.59 -7.11
N LEU A 62 -11.39 11.89 -8.38
CA LEU A 62 -11.09 10.90 -9.40
C LEU A 62 -9.60 10.57 -9.38
N PHE A 63 -9.26 9.28 -9.55
CA PHE A 63 -7.88 8.85 -9.72
C PHE A 63 -7.40 9.13 -11.14
N ASP A 64 -6.24 9.73 -11.26
CA ASP A 64 -5.48 9.73 -12.50
C ASP A 64 -4.71 8.39 -12.69
N GLN A 65 -3.89 8.33 -13.73
CA GLN A 65 -3.14 7.10 -14.03
C GLN A 65 -1.99 6.83 -13.05
N ASP A 66 -1.41 7.87 -12.49
CA ASP A 66 -0.28 7.80 -11.57
C ASP A 66 -0.77 7.52 -10.14
N ASP A 67 -1.84 8.19 -9.69
CA ASP A 67 -2.55 7.91 -8.45
C ASP A 67 -3.01 6.45 -8.39
N LEU A 68 -3.60 5.95 -9.49
CA LEU A 68 -3.99 4.55 -9.60
C LEU A 68 -2.77 3.62 -9.54
N GLY A 69 -1.64 4.04 -10.13
CA GLY A 69 -0.37 3.33 -10.07
C GLY A 69 0.19 3.23 -8.65
N ASP A 70 0.14 4.33 -7.91
CA ASP A 70 0.57 4.42 -6.52
C ASP A 70 -0.32 3.58 -5.60
N LEU A 71 -1.65 3.68 -5.74
CA LEU A 71 -2.58 2.83 -5.00
C LEU A 71 -2.28 1.33 -5.20
N ILE A 72 -2.04 0.93 -6.45
CA ILE A 72 -1.69 -0.46 -6.78
C ILE A 72 -0.35 -0.89 -6.17
N ARG A 73 0.62 0.03 -6.11
CA ARG A 73 1.94 -0.21 -5.50
C ARG A 73 1.81 -0.37 -3.99
N ASP A 74 1.06 0.50 -3.34
CA ASP A 74 0.89 0.52 -1.88
C ASP A 74 0.14 -0.73 -1.40
N LEU A 75 -0.84 -1.18 -2.18
CA LEU A 75 -1.55 -2.44 -1.96
C LEU A 75 -0.75 -3.68 -2.40
N ASN A 76 0.41 -3.49 -3.03
CA ASN A 76 1.27 -4.55 -3.56
C ASN A 76 0.54 -5.59 -4.43
N LEU A 77 -0.32 -5.11 -5.33
CA LEU A 77 -1.19 -5.99 -6.12
C LEU A 77 -0.45 -6.64 -7.31
N PRO A 78 -0.69 -7.94 -7.57
CA PRO A 78 -0.24 -8.58 -8.80
C PRO A 78 -1.04 -8.06 -10.01
N LYS A 79 -0.48 -8.19 -11.22
CA LYS A 79 -1.03 -7.64 -12.48
C LYS A 79 -2.53 -7.92 -12.68
N SER A 80 -2.97 -9.15 -12.44
CA SER A 80 -4.36 -9.56 -12.59
C SER A 80 -5.28 -8.83 -11.61
N SER A 81 -4.88 -8.72 -10.34
CA SER A 81 -5.63 -8.00 -9.31
C SER A 81 -5.62 -6.49 -9.54
N SER A 82 -4.50 -5.94 -10.02
CA SER A 82 -4.38 -4.53 -10.43
C SER A 82 -5.37 -4.18 -11.53
N GLU A 83 -5.48 -5.04 -12.54
CA GLU A 83 -6.42 -4.87 -13.64
C GLU A 83 -7.88 -4.93 -13.17
N ILE A 84 -8.21 -5.90 -12.30
CA ILE A 84 -9.55 -6.03 -11.70
C ILE A 84 -9.90 -4.77 -10.90
N LEU A 85 -8.99 -4.29 -10.05
CA LEU A 85 -9.20 -3.06 -9.26
C LEU A 85 -9.49 -1.87 -10.18
N ALA A 86 -8.65 -1.65 -11.20
CA ALA A 86 -8.82 -0.57 -12.16
C ALA A 86 -10.17 -0.68 -12.90
N SER A 87 -10.61 -1.89 -13.28
CA SER A 87 -11.93 -2.10 -13.87
C SER A 87 -13.07 -1.70 -12.93
N ARG A 88 -12.99 -2.08 -11.65
CA ARG A 88 -14.03 -1.74 -10.67
C ARG A 88 -14.09 -0.24 -10.38
N LEU A 89 -12.94 0.43 -10.32
CA LEU A 89 -12.88 1.89 -10.17
C LEU A 89 -13.48 2.60 -11.39
N LYS A 90 -13.25 2.07 -12.60
CA LYS A 90 -13.88 2.59 -13.82
C LYS A 90 -15.40 2.43 -13.81
N GLU A 91 -15.90 1.25 -13.42
CA GLU A 91 -17.35 0.98 -13.29
C GLU A 91 -18.04 1.92 -12.28
N LYS A 92 -17.29 2.40 -11.28
CA LYS A 92 -17.75 3.35 -10.28
C LYS A 92 -17.57 4.82 -10.67
N ASN A 93 -17.09 5.10 -11.88
CA ASN A 93 -16.73 6.45 -12.36
C ASN A 93 -15.74 7.16 -11.42
N LEU A 94 -14.79 6.42 -10.84
CA LEU A 94 -13.73 6.94 -9.97
C LEU A 94 -12.39 7.10 -10.69
N LEU A 95 -12.33 6.86 -11.99
CA LEU A 95 -11.14 7.06 -12.81
C LEU A 95 -11.35 8.21 -13.79
N LEU A 96 -10.30 8.99 -14.03
CA LEU A 96 -10.27 9.94 -15.13
C LEU A 96 -10.38 9.23 -16.50
N PRO A 97 -10.97 9.87 -17.52
CA PRO A 97 -11.15 9.27 -18.86
C PRO A 97 -9.87 8.79 -19.54
N GLY A 98 -8.70 9.30 -19.13
CA GLY A 98 -7.39 8.92 -19.66
C GLY A 98 -6.78 7.66 -19.02
N ALA A 99 -7.36 7.09 -17.97
CA ALA A 99 -6.80 5.95 -17.27
C ALA A 99 -6.92 4.65 -18.08
N ASN A 100 -5.80 3.95 -18.26
CA ASN A 100 -5.70 2.74 -19.06
C ASN A 100 -5.59 1.50 -18.18
N ILE A 101 -6.68 0.72 -18.13
CA ILE A 101 -6.76 -0.54 -17.37
C ILE A 101 -5.81 -1.62 -17.94
N SER A 102 -5.69 -1.73 -19.26
CA SER A 102 -4.89 -2.79 -19.88
C SER A 102 -3.38 -2.59 -19.71
N LYS A 103 -2.94 -1.39 -19.29
CA LYS A 103 -1.54 -1.09 -18.91
C LYS A 103 -0.98 -2.08 -17.89
N TYR A 104 -1.81 -2.60 -16.98
CA TYR A 104 -1.36 -3.54 -15.96
C TYR A 104 -1.03 -4.94 -16.50
N ARG A 105 -1.56 -5.32 -17.67
CA ARG A 105 -1.25 -6.61 -18.32
C ARG A 105 0.19 -6.69 -18.81
N THR A 106 0.75 -5.55 -19.22
CA THR A 106 2.05 -5.47 -19.89
C THR A 106 3.02 -4.55 -19.15
N ARG A 107 2.74 -4.19 -17.88
CA ARG A 107 3.55 -3.24 -17.09
C ARG A 107 5.03 -3.65 -16.97
N GLU A 108 5.31 -4.94 -17.01
CA GLU A 108 6.65 -5.50 -16.95
C GLU A 108 7.42 -5.44 -18.28
N GLN A 109 6.75 -5.27 -19.42
CA GLN A 109 7.37 -5.42 -20.74
C GLN A 109 8.56 -4.48 -20.92
N ASP A 110 8.42 -3.24 -20.48
CA ASP A 110 9.49 -2.24 -20.52
C ASP A 110 10.73 -2.65 -19.72
N PHE A 111 10.56 -3.53 -18.73
CA PHE A 111 11.64 -4.00 -17.86
C PHE A 111 12.23 -5.33 -18.32
N LEU A 112 11.50 -6.14 -19.10
CA LEU A 112 11.97 -7.45 -19.56
C LEU A 112 13.31 -7.38 -20.30
N LYS A 113 13.58 -6.28 -21.02
CA LYS A 113 14.85 -6.05 -21.73
C LYS A 113 16.10 -6.03 -20.84
N PHE A 114 15.95 -5.82 -19.53
CA PHE A 114 17.07 -5.84 -18.57
C PHE A 114 17.33 -7.22 -17.99
N PHE A 115 16.46 -8.21 -18.26
CA PHE A 115 16.56 -9.56 -17.74
C PHE A 115 16.89 -10.56 -18.84
N HIS A 116 17.72 -11.53 -18.50
CA HIS A 116 18.07 -12.66 -19.36
C HIS A 116 17.58 -13.95 -18.72
N VAL A 117 16.86 -14.72 -19.53
CA VAL A 117 16.35 -16.04 -19.13
C VAL A 117 17.37 -17.10 -19.58
N GLN A 118 17.82 -17.90 -18.62
CA GLN A 118 18.58 -19.11 -18.85
C GLN A 118 17.70 -20.33 -18.48
N PRO A 119 18.05 -21.55 -18.92
CA PRO A 119 17.21 -22.73 -18.68
C PRO A 119 16.85 -22.98 -17.20
N SER A 120 17.72 -22.59 -16.27
CA SER A 120 17.54 -22.85 -14.83
C SER A 120 17.45 -21.60 -13.95
N PHE A 121 17.67 -20.40 -14.50
CA PHE A 121 17.64 -19.16 -13.73
C PHE A 121 17.37 -17.93 -14.61
N VAL A 122 16.98 -16.83 -13.99
CA VAL A 122 16.85 -15.52 -14.62
C VAL A 122 17.78 -14.57 -13.88
N TYR A 123 18.48 -13.71 -14.62
CA TYR A 123 19.36 -12.70 -14.03
C TYR A 123 19.18 -11.34 -14.71
N CYS A 124 19.44 -10.27 -13.97
CA CYS A 124 19.45 -8.92 -14.51
C CYS A 124 20.85 -8.61 -15.09
N GLY A 125 20.93 -8.36 -16.40
CA GLY A 125 22.20 -8.11 -17.09
C GLY A 125 22.64 -6.65 -17.09
N ASN A 126 21.68 -5.72 -16.94
CA ASN A 126 21.94 -4.27 -16.93
C ASN A 126 21.21 -3.61 -15.77
N ILE A 127 21.81 -3.75 -14.58
CA ILE A 127 21.27 -3.17 -13.35
C ILE A 127 21.32 -1.63 -13.36
N PRO A 128 22.40 -0.96 -13.83
CA PRO A 128 22.40 0.50 -13.93
C PRO A 128 21.21 1.04 -14.75
N GLY A 129 20.96 0.46 -15.92
CA GLY A 129 19.85 0.87 -16.78
C GLY A 129 18.47 0.53 -16.20
N LEU A 130 18.36 -0.55 -15.44
CA LEU A 130 17.12 -0.89 -14.71
C LEU A 130 16.82 0.16 -13.62
N ILE A 131 17.81 0.50 -12.80
CA ILE A 131 17.67 1.46 -11.70
C ILE A 131 17.38 2.86 -12.24
N GLU A 132 18.06 3.27 -13.31
CA GLU A 132 17.78 4.53 -14.01
C GLU A 132 16.36 4.56 -14.59
N LYS A 133 15.88 3.45 -15.18
CA LYS A 133 14.50 3.34 -15.70
C LYS A 133 13.45 3.42 -14.59
N LEU A 134 13.79 3.05 -13.36
CA LEU A 134 12.95 3.22 -12.18
C LEU A 134 13.00 4.65 -11.61
N GLY A 135 13.80 5.55 -12.18
CA GLY A 135 13.93 6.94 -11.74
C GLY A 135 14.83 7.12 -10.52
N VAL A 136 15.64 6.13 -10.18
CA VAL A 136 16.57 6.18 -9.04
C VAL A 136 18.00 6.37 -9.55
N LYS A 137 18.80 7.16 -8.84
CA LYS A 137 20.22 7.33 -9.17
C LYS A 137 20.99 6.06 -8.83
N TYR A 138 21.69 5.53 -9.82
CA TYR A 138 22.53 4.37 -9.65
C TYR A 138 23.83 4.70 -8.88
N ASN A 139 24.05 4.07 -7.72
CA ASN A 139 25.30 4.16 -6.96
C ASN A 139 25.86 2.75 -6.65
N PRO A 140 26.95 2.31 -7.32
CA PRO A 140 27.58 1.01 -7.05
C PRO A 140 28.06 0.81 -5.61
N GLU A 141 28.42 1.88 -4.90
CA GLU A 141 28.97 1.78 -3.54
C GLU A 141 27.88 1.44 -2.49
N GLU A 142 26.62 1.68 -2.81
CA GLU A 142 25.48 1.37 -1.94
C GLU A 142 24.97 -0.05 -2.10
N TRP A 143 25.52 -0.81 -3.06
CA TRP A 143 25.06 -2.16 -3.35
C TRP A 143 25.31 -3.12 -2.19
N ARG A 144 24.29 -3.89 -1.83
CA ARG A 144 24.38 -4.94 -0.82
C ARG A 144 23.89 -6.26 -1.39
N LEU A 145 24.75 -7.26 -1.35
CA LEU A 145 24.40 -8.63 -1.69
C LEU A 145 23.69 -9.29 -0.50
N PHE A 146 22.42 -9.62 -0.67
CA PHE A 146 21.65 -10.42 0.28
C PHE A 146 21.55 -11.85 -0.24
N ILE A 147 22.02 -12.78 0.58
CA ILE A 147 21.71 -14.20 0.41
C ILE A 147 20.45 -14.44 1.23
N ASP A 148 19.30 -14.58 0.57
CA ASP A 148 18.10 -15.06 1.22
C ASP A 148 18.35 -16.51 1.70
N SER A 149 17.70 -16.90 2.79
CA SER A 149 17.72 -18.26 3.33
C SER A 149 17.23 -19.34 2.33
N SER A 150 16.62 -18.91 1.22
CA SER A 150 16.33 -19.70 0.04
C SER A 150 17.61 -20.06 -0.73
N LYS A 151 17.99 -21.35 -0.73
CA LYS A 151 19.10 -21.88 -1.57
C LYS A 151 18.91 -21.66 -3.09
N ARG A 152 17.76 -21.13 -3.51
CA ARG A 152 17.37 -21.00 -4.93
C ARG A 152 17.45 -19.56 -5.44
N ASN A 153 17.70 -18.56 -4.59
CA ASN A 153 17.81 -17.18 -5.03
C ASN A 153 18.97 -16.44 -4.32
N LEU A 154 19.66 -15.58 -5.06
CA LEU A 154 20.52 -14.53 -4.51
C LEU A 154 19.93 -13.19 -4.94
N LYS A 155 19.90 -12.19 -4.05
CA LYS A 155 19.35 -10.86 -4.34
C LYS A 155 20.42 -9.81 -4.07
N GLY A 156 20.90 -9.13 -5.12
CA GLY A 156 21.61 -7.86 -4.98
C GLY A 156 20.60 -6.71 -4.93
N VAL A 157 20.78 -5.77 -4.01
CA VAL A 157 20.03 -4.50 -3.95
C VAL A 157 21.01 -3.37 -4.17
#